data_AF-A0A7X2KZ70-F1
#
_entry.id   AF-A0A7X2KZ70-F1
#
_cell.length_a   1.000
_cell.length_b   1.000
_cell.length_c   1.000
_cell.angle_alpha   90.00
_cell.angle_beta   90.00
_cell.angle_gamma   90.00
#
_symmetry.space_group_name_H-M   'P 1'
#
loop_
_entity.id
_entity.type
_entity.pdbx_description
1 polymer ?
#
loop_
_entity_poly.entity_id
_entity_poly.type
_entity_poly.pdbx_seq_one_letter_code
_entity_poly.pdbx_strand_id
1 'polypeptide(L)'
;MDLPLGRYVRAAHGLGDVAVITKEDTLSEKLSDGVLDETMYRFVDGAVLRYRVEQDEGNFDIEPEAAACLPCEISYQVLKHPEHGRITPERKRFTDSCRHLFWLKMQKQDKD
;
A
#
# COMPACT_ATOMS: atom_id res chain seq x y z
N MET A 1 2.44 4.58 -21.89
CA MET A 1 1.15 4.77 -21.18
C MET A 1 1.45 4.91 -19.71
N ASP A 2 0.89 5.94 -19.10
CA ASP A 2 0.95 6.15 -17.66
C ASP A 2 -0.18 5.36 -17.00
N LEU A 3 0.16 4.56 -15.99
CA LEU A 3 -0.74 3.71 -15.26
C LEU A 3 -0.85 4.24 -13.83
N PRO A 4 -2.06 4.47 -13.30
CA PRO A 4 -2.20 5.08 -11.99
C PRO A 4 -1.76 4.11 -10.91
N LEU A 5 -0.89 4.56 -9.99
CA LEU A 5 -0.47 3.79 -8.81
C LEU A 5 -1.67 3.24 -8.03
N GLY A 6 -2.75 4.01 -7.95
CA GLY A 6 -4.00 3.61 -7.30
C GLY A 6 -4.56 2.28 -7.80
N ARG A 7 -4.40 1.96 -9.09
CA ARG A 7 -4.84 0.69 -9.66
C ARG A 7 -4.12 -0.50 -9.03
N TYR A 8 -2.81 -0.40 -8.87
CA TYR A 8 -1.96 -1.45 -8.29
C TYR A 8 -2.15 -1.55 -6.78
N VAL A 9 -2.28 -0.43 -6.09
CA VAL A 9 -2.55 -0.43 -4.65
C VAL A 9 -3.90 -1.10 -4.37
N ARG A 10 -4.96 -0.78 -5.13
CA ARG A 10 -6.25 -1.48 -5.00
C ARG A 10 -6.13 -2.97 -5.23
N ALA A 11 -5.40 -3.39 -6.26
CA ALA A 11 -5.15 -4.81 -6.54
C ALA A 11 -4.41 -5.51 -5.39
N ALA A 12 -3.39 -4.87 -4.81
CA ALA A 12 -2.68 -5.40 -3.63
C ALA A 12 -3.62 -5.63 -2.43
N HIS A 13 -4.67 -4.81 -2.29
CA HIS A 13 -5.73 -4.93 -1.27
C HIS A 13 -6.93 -5.78 -1.72
N GLY A 14 -6.87 -6.48 -2.85
CA GLY A 14 -7.96 -7.33 -3.35
C GLY A 14 -9.16 -6.57 -3.94
N LEU A 15 -9.01 -5.27 -4.23
CA LEU A 15 -10.06 -4.36 -4.69
C LEU A 15 -9.87 -3.89 -6.15
N GLY A 16 -8.94 -4.50 -6.90
CA GLY A 16 -8.56 -4.07 -8.25
C GLY A 16 -8.53 -5.20 -9.27
N ASP A 17 -8.52 -4.83 -10.55
CA ASP A 17 -8.55 -5.77 -11.69
C ASP A 17 -7.20 -6.40 -12.05
N VAL A 18 -6.08 -5.92 -11.49
CA VAL A 18 -4.76 -6.50 -11.77
C VAL A 18 -4.54 -7.68 -10.83
N ALA A 19 -4.29 -8.87 -11.36
CA ALA A 19 -4.01 -10.04 -10.53
C ALA A 19 -2.65 -9.90 -9.83
N VAL A 20 -2.67 -10.12 -8.51
CA VAL A 20 -1.46 -10.29 -7.69
C VAL A 20 -1.03 -11.76 -7.83
N ILE A 21 0.16 -12.00 -8.38
CA ILE A 21 0.75 -13.34 -8.48
C ILE A 21 1.32 -13.78 -7.14
N THR A 22 2.00 -12.87 -6.43
CA THR A 22 2.67 -13.20 -5.18
C THR A 22 2.57 -12.04 -4.20
N LYS A 23 2.25 -12.40 -2.95
CA LYS A 23 2.36 -11.54 -1.77
C LYS A 23 3.45 -12.13 -0.89
N GLU A 24 4.56 -11.44 -0.77
CA GLU A 24 5.70 -11.85 0.07
C GLU A 24 5.82 -10.86 1.23
N ASP A 25 5.36 -11.26 2.41
CA ASP A 25 5.64 -10.50 3.64
C ASP A 25 7.13 -10.67 3.95
N THR A 26 7.88 -9.63 3.64
CA THR A 26 9.34 -9.69 3.50
C THR A 26 10.02 -9.42 4.84
N LEU A 27 9.41 -8.61 5.68
CA LEU A 27 10.04 -8.17 6.92
C LEU A 27 8.98 -7.68 7.92
N SER A 28 9.12 -8.06 9.17
CA SER A 28 8.47 -7.41 10.30
C SER A 28 9.59 -7.09 11.29
N GLU A 29 9.98 -5.81 11.37
CA GLU A 29 11.05 -5.34 12.23
C GLU A 29 10.50 -4.58 13.42
N LYS A 30 10.95 -4.94 14.62
CA LYS A 30 10.69 -4.15 15.83
C LYS A 30 11.68 -2.98 15.85
N LEU A 31 11.18 -1.78 15.62
CA LEU A 31 11.92 -0.54 15.76
C LEU A 31 11.88 -0.09 17.23
N SER A 32 12.72 0.89 17.57
CA SER A 32 12.74 1.49 18.91
C SER A 32 11.46 2.26 19.27
N ASP A 33 10.63 2.58 18.27
CA ASP A 33 9.42 3.41 18.39
C ASP A 33 8.20 2.78 17.70
N GLY A 34 8.30 1.50 17.27
CA GLY A 34 7.21 0.88 16.51
C GLY A 34 7.54 -0.48 15.89
N VAL A 35 6.67 -0.94 15.00
CA VAL A 35 6.92 -2.09 14.14
C VAL A 35 6.82 -1.65 12.69
N LEU A 36 7.81 -2.03 11.89
CA LEU A 36 7.81 -1.86 10.45
C LEU A 36 7.47 -3.19 9.78
N ASP A 37 6.29 -3.25 9.18
CA ASP A 37 5.88 -4.36 8.32
C ASP A 37 6.12 -3.99 6.84
N GLU A 38 6.83 -4.84 6.12
CA GLU A 38 7.08 -4.72 4.69
C GLU A 38 6.49 -5.90 3.93
N THR A 39 5.68 -5.59 2.91
CA THR A 39 5.13 -6.57 1.97
C THR A 39 5.53 -6.22 0.54
N MET A 40 6.01 -7.20 -0.20
CA MET A 40 6.23 -7.12 -1.64
C MET A 40 5.08 -7.76 -2.41
N TYR A 41 4.52 -7.00 -3.36
CA TYR A 41 3.48 -7.46 -4.27
C TYR A 41 4.04 -7.58 -5.68
N ARG A 42 3.88 -8.77 -6.27
CA ARG A 42 4.20 -9.03 -7.67
C ARG A 42 2.90 -9.18 -8.45
N PHE A 43 2.79 -8.46 -9.55
CA PHE A 43 1.61 -8.45 -10.41
C PHE A 43 1.86 -9.24 -11.70
N VAL A 44 0.76 -9.68 -12.32
CA VAL A 44 0.79 -10.49 -13.54
C VAL A 44 1.40 -9.78 -14.75
N ASP A 45 1.34 -8.46 -14.78
CA ASP A 45 1.94 -7.63 -15.82
C ASP A 45 3.44 -7.34 -15.58
N GLY A 46 4.04 -8.01 -14.59
CA GLY A 46 5.44 -7.89 -14.23
C GLY A 46 5.78 -6.71 -13.32
N ALA A 47 4.80 -5.90 -12.91
CA ALA A 47 5.00 -4.84 -11.95
C ALA A 47 5.36 -5.40 -10.56
N VAL A 48 6.16 -4.65 -9.81
CA VAL A 48 6.51 -4.96 -8.42
C VAL A 48 6.31 -3.73 -7.56
N LEU A 49 5.51 -3.88 -6.50
CA LEU A 49 5.19 -2.82 -5.54
C LEU A 49 5.64 -3.23 -4.15
N ARG A 50 6.35 -2.31 -3.48
CA ARG A 50 6.66 -2.42 -2.06
C ARG A 50 5.66 -1.64 -1.25
N TYR A 51 5.08 -2.29 -0.25
CA TYR A 51 4.20 -1.72 0.74
C TYR A 51 4.91 -1.74 2.09
N ARG A 52 4.89 -0.63 2.82
CA ARG A 52 5.39 -0.54 4.18
C ARG A 52 4.35 0.09 5.08
N VAL A 53 4.25 -0.42 6.31
CA VAL A 53 3.48 0.18 7.39
C VAL A 53 4.36 0.23 8.61
N GLU A 54 4.56 1.43 9.15
CA GLU A 54 5.15 1.64 10.46
C GLU A 54 4.03 1.97 11.45
N GLN A 55 3.91 1.17 12.50
CA GLN A 55 2.92 1.35 13.57
C GLN A 55 3.62 1.66 14.88
N ASP A 56 3.20 2.72 15.56
CA ASP A 56 3.63 3.08 16.92
C ASP A 56 3.34 1.94 17.92
N GLU A 57 4.27 1.67 18.84
CA GLU A 57 4.08 0.63 19.88
C GLU A 57 2.85 0.89 20.78
N GLY A 58 2.40 2.14 20.91
CA GLY A 58 1.20 2.50 21.67
C GLY A 58 -0.13 2.14 20.99
N ASN A 59 -0.11 1.69 19.74
CA ASN A 59 -1.31 1.46 18.93
C ASN A 59 -1.73 -0.02 18.85
N PHE A 60 -0.97 -0.94 19.45
CA PHE A 60 -1.23 -2.39 19.38
C PHE A 60 -2.44 -2.83 20.23
N ASP A 61 -2.74 -2.11 21.32
CA ASP A 61 -3.81 -2.44 22.26
C ASP A 61 -5.12 -1.69 22.00
N ILE A 62 -5.22 -0.95 20.88
CA ILE A 62 -6.39 -0.13 20.56
C ILE A 62 -7.42 -0.96 19.78
N GLU A 63 -8.67 -0.97 20.23
CA GLU A 63 -9.75 -1.68 19.56
C GLU A 63 -9.88 -1.26 18.09
N PRO A 64 -10.15 -2.19 17.15
CA PRO A 64 -10.11 -1.94 15.71
C PRO A 64 -11.04 -0.82 15.22
N GLU A 65 -12.12 -0.54 15.96
CA GLU A 65 -13.04 0.58 15.67
C GLU A 65 -12.47 1.95 16.10
N ALA A 66 -11.65 2.00 17.16
CA ALA A 66 -10.90 3.18 17.58
C ALA A 66 -9.58 3.34 16.80
N ALA A 67 -9.09 2.27 16.18
CA ALA A 67 -7.86 2.27 15.38
C ALA A 67 -7.99 3.03 14.03
N ALA A 68 -9.20 3.48 13.68
CA ALA A 68 -9.55 3.93 12.34
C ALA A 68 -8.75 5.14 11.83
N CYS A 69 -8.14 5.98 12.67
CA CYS A 69 -7.24 7.08 12.24
C CYS A 69 -5.93 7.14 13.03
N LEU A 70 -5.39 6.00 13.49
CA LEU A 70 -4.15 6.02 14.25
C LEU A 70 -2.97 6.52 13.40
N PRO A 71 -2.03 7.26 14.02
CA PRO A 71 -0.80 7.64 13.34
C PRO A 71 -0.06 6.38 12.92
N CYS A 72 0.22 6.27 11.63
CA CYS A 72 0.99 5.18 11.05
C CYS A 72 1.66 5.66 9.76
N GLU A 73 2.94 5.33 9.57
CA GLU A 73 3.62 5.67 8.33
C GLU A 73 3.38 4.58 7.28
N ILE A 74 2.46 4.85 6.37
CA ILE A 74 2.13 3.96 5.26
C ILE A 74 2.83 4.45 4.00
N SER A 75 3.56 3.58 3.31
CA SER A 75 4.18 3.93 2.04
C SER A 75 4.07 2.85 0.97
N TYR A 76 3.89 3.32 -0.26
CA TYR A 76 3.92 2.53 -1.48
C TYR A 76 5.07 3.02 -2.35
N GLN A 77 5.87 2.08 -2.87
CA GLN A 77 6.94 2.37 -3.81
C GLN A 77 6.95 1.35 -4.95
N VAL A 78 6.96 1.84 -6.18
CA VAL A 78 7.14 1.02 -7.37
C VAL A 78 8.61 0.62 -7.44
N LEU A 79 8.88 -0.68 -7.40
CA LEU A 79 10.23 -1.24 -7.56
C LEU A 79 10.49 -1.66 -9.00
N LYS A 80 9.44 -2.09 -9.71
CA LYS A 80 9.50 -2.46 -11.12
C LYS A 80 8.20 -2.05 -11.82
N HIS A 81 8.34 -1.41 -12.97
CA HIS A 81 7.22 -1.11 -13.86
C HIS A 81 6.75 -2.36 -14.62
N PRO A 82 5.48 -2.40 -15.06
CA PRO A 82 5.00 -3.46 -15.93
C PRO A 82 5.70 -3.41 -17.30
N GLU A 83 5.62 -4.50 -18.06
CA GLU A 83 6.25 -4.59 -19.39
C GLU A 83 5.75 -3.52 -20.37
N HIS A 84 4.50 -3.10 -20.22
CA HIS A 84 3.84 -2.13 -21.09
C HIS A 84 3.23 -0.97 -20.31
N GLY A 85 4.07 -0.10 -19.76
CA GLY A 85 3.62 1.16 -19.16
C GLY A 85 4.52 1.64 -18.04
N ARG A 86 4.20 2.80 -17.50
CA ARG A 86 4.89 3.36 -16.33
C ARG A 86 3.87 3.65 -15.24
N ILE A 87 4.12 3.15 -14.04
CA ILE A 87 3.25 3.42 -12.90
C ILE A 87 3.58 4.81 -12.36
N THR A 88 2.58 5.68 -12.28
CA THR A 88 2.75 7.05 -11.78
C THR A 88 1.65 7.41 -10.75
N PRO A 89 2.01 8.12 -9.67
CA PRO A 89 3.37 8.41 -9.20
C PRO A 89 4.10 7.13 -8.74
N GLU A 90 5.44 7.14 -8.73
CA GLU A 90 6.26 5.98 -8.33
C GLU A 90 6.28 5.75 -6.81
N ARG A 91 5.92 6.78 -6.02
CA ARG A 91 5.83 6.71 -4.56
C ARG A 91 4.63 7.48 -4.04
N LYS A 92 3.95 6.90 -3.05
CA LYS A 92 2.89 7.57 -2.28
C LYS A 92 3.06 7.25 -0.80
N ARG A 93 2.84 8.24 0.06
CA ARG A 93 2.96 8.12 1.52
C ARG A 93 1.74 8.69 2.22
N PHE A 94 1.42 8.11 3.36
CA PHE A 94 0.37 8.55 4.27
C PHE A 94 0.91 8.45 5.70
N THR A 95 0.48 9.36 6.56
CA THR A 95 0.88 9.44 7.97
C THR A 95 -0.19 8.92 8.93
N ASP A 96 -1.33 8.52 8.37
CA ASP A 96 -2.47 8.00 9.10
C ASP A 96 -3.30 7.09 8.18
N SER A 97 -3.95 6.09 8.79
CA SER A 97 -4.77 5.10 8.10
C SER A 97 -5.99 5.72 7.41
N CYS A 98 -6.56 6.79 7.97
CA CYS A 98 -7.72 7.48 7.43
C CYS A 98 -7.46 8.10 6.06
N ARG A 99 -6.36 8.86 5.89
CA ARG A 99 -5.97 9.43 4.60
C ARG A 99 -5.66 8.35 3.58
N HIS A 100 -5.05 7.25 4.00
CA HIS A 100 -4.80 6.11 3.13
C HIS A 100 -6.11 5.48 2.63
N LEU A 101 -7.03 5.12 3.53
CA LEU A 101 -8.32 4.53 3.20
C LEU A 101 -9.19 5.46 2.36
N PHE A 102 -9.21 6.75 2.68
CA PHE A 102 -9.91 7.76 1.89
C PHE A 102 -9.35 7.84 0.47
N TRP A 103 -8.03 7.93 0.33
CA TRP A 103 -7.39 7.94 -0.99
C TRP A 103 -7.71 6.67 -1.79
N LEU A 104 -7.67 5.49 -1.16
CA LEU A 104 -8.00 4.21 -1.80
C LEU A 104 -9.45 4.17 -2.31
N LYS A 105 -10.39 4.73 -1.53
CA LYS A 105 -11.79 4.90 -1.94
C LYS A 105 -11.91 5.84 -3.15
N MET A 106 -11.16 6.93 -3.19
CA MET A 106 -11.14 7.85 -4.34
C MET A 106 -10.62 7.18 -5.61
N GLN A 107 -9.66 6.24 -5.50
CA GLN A 107 -9.16 5.49 -6.66
C GLN A 107 -10.23 4.59 -7.32
N LYS A 108 -11.44 4.46 -6.74
CA LYS A 108 -12.57 3.74 -7.35
C LYS A 108 -13.26 4.55 -8.46
N GLN A 109 -13.15 5.88 -8.41
CA GLN A 109 -14.00 6.81 -9.16
C GLN A 109 -13.36 7.32 -10.46
N ASP A 110 -12.23 6.79 -10.91
CA ASP A 110 -11.59 7.18 -12.19
C ASP A 110 -12.23 6.47 -13.39
N LYS A 111 -13.56 6.52 -13.46
CA LYS A 111 -14.35 6.04 -14.59
C LYS A 111 -15.48 7.03 -14.83
N ASP A 112 -15.12 8.17 -15.42
CA ASP A 112 -16.05 9.03 -16.16
C ASP A 112 -15.49 9.22 -17.58
#